data_AF-A0A8I2YQI1-F1
#
_entry.id   AF-A0A8I2YQI1-F1
#
_cell.length_a   1.000
_cell.length_b   1.000
_cell.length_c   1.000
_cell.angle_alpha   90.00
_cell.angle_beta   90.00
_cell.angle_gamma   90.00
#
_symmetry.space_group_name_H-M   'P 1'
#
loop_
_entity.id
_entity.type
_entity.pdbx_description
1 polymer ?
#
loop_
_entity_poly.entity_id
_entity_poly.type
_entity_poly.pdbx_seq_one_letter_code
_entity_poly.pdbx_strand_id
1 'polypeptide(L)'
;MSSTTDDANTSPEVMLQFYRMLYPFKSVFTWLNHEHVPTKLFTHREFAFTLQGDVYLRYHSFNTAEDLKKQILALNPTRFEIGPVYSGRPRDKKSISSSAFTPQKRELVVDIDMTDYDGVRTVLLRRRHMLSLLGLYRSRGQSFTFLPCRPIWLPSSSVGLFWSKRDSLVDK
;
A
#
# COMPACT_ATOMS: atom_id res chain seq x y z
N MET A 1 13.95 4.17 -30.52
CA MET A 1 12.82 3.31 -30.08
C MET A 1 12.25 3.93 -28.84
N SER A 2 11.23 4.78 -29.01
CA SER A 2 10.53 5.45 -27.91
C SER A 2 9.61 4.42 -27.26
N SER A 3 9.86 4.05 -26.01
CA SER A 3 8.90 3.33 -25.19
C SER A 3 7.77 4.30 -24.86
N THR A 4 6.72 4.29 -25.68
CA THR A 4 5.48 5.01 -25.38
C THR A 4 4.86 4.37 -24.14
N THR A 5 4.73 5.19 -23.10
CA THR A 5 3.98 4.96 -21.88
C THR A 5 2.50 4.79 -22.21
N ASP A 6 2.04 3.55 -22.34
CA ASP A 6 0.62 3.20 -22.44
C ASP A 6 -0.04 3.09 -21.05
N ASP A 7 0.21 4.07 -20.17
CA ASP A 7 -0.53 4.20 -18.90
C ASP A 7 -1.95 4.77 -19.12
N ALA A 8 -2.32 5.06 -20.37
CA ALA A 8 -3.50 5.85 -20.72
C ALA A 8 -4.71 5.04 -21.22
N ASN A 9 -4.75 3.69 -21.09
CA ASN A 9 -6.01 2.95 -21.30
C ASN A 9 -5.96 1.47 -20.90
N THR A 10 -5.65 1.12 -19.64
CA THR A 10 -5.98 -0.24 -19.21
C THR A 10 -7.49 -0.40 -19.22
N SER A 11 -8.01 -1.22 -20.13
CA SER A 11 -9.45 -1.35 -20.32
C SER A 11 -10.11 -1.82 -19.01
N PRO A 12 -11.32 -1.35 -18.68
CA PRO A 12 -12.04 -1.77 -17.47
C PRO A 12 -12.18 -3.30 -17.40
N GLU A 13 -12.28 -3.96 -18.55
CA GLU A 13 -12.37 -5.40 -18.67
C GLU A 13 -11.08 -6.11 -18.21
N VAL A 14 -9.91 -5.59 -18.60
CA VAL A 14 -8.61 -6.13 -18.16
C VAL A 14 -8.44 -5.95 -16.65
N MET A 15 -8.79 -4.77 -16.11
CA MET A 15 -8.75 -4.52 -14.66
C MET A 15 -9.67 -5.48 -13.90
N LEU A 16 -10.89 -5.68 -14.40
CA LEU A 16 -11.84 -6.60 -13.78
C LEU A 16 -11.30 -8.04 -13.78
N GLN A 17 -10.69 -8.46 -14.88
CA GLN A 17 -10.10 -9.80 -14.99
C GLN A 17 -8.89 -9.99 -14.08
N PHE A 18 -8.05 -8.96 -13.94
CA PHE A 18 -6.96 -8.92 -12.96
C PHE A 18 -7.49 -9.11 -11.53
N TYR A 19 -8.51 -8.35 -11.13
CA TYR A 19 -9.12 -8.52 -9.82
C TYR A 19 -9.80 -9.89 -9.65
N ARG A 20 -10.37 -10.47 -10.70
CA ARG A 20 -11.02 -11.78 -10.59
C ARG A 20 -10.04 -12.92 -10.32
N MET A 21 -8.91 -12.92 -11.03
CA MET A 21 -8.04 -14.10 -11.13
C MET A 21 -6.65 -13.91 -10.51
N LEU A 22 -6.07 -12.71 -10.59
CA LEU A 22 -4.66 -12.49 -10.27
C LEU A 22 -4.45 -11.80 -8.93
N TYR A 23 -5.36 -10.91 -8.52
CA TYR A 23 -5.17 -10.15 -7.28
C TYR A 23 -5.26 -11.06 -6.03
N PRO A 24 -4.20 -11.10 -5.19
CA PRO A 24 -4.12 -12.05 -4.08
C PRO A 24 -4.84 -11.54 -2.82
N PHE A 25 -6.17 -11.44 -2.85
CA PHE A 25 -6.98 -10.91 -1.72
C PHE A 25 -6.69 -11.58 -0.38
N LYS A 26 -6.57 -12.92 -0.35
CA LYS A 26 -6.32 -13.67 0.90
C LYS A 26 -4.96 -13.34 1.51
N SER A 27 -3.93 -13.20 0.69
CA SER A 27 -2.59 -12.85 1.15
C SER A 27 -2.54 -11.41 1.66
N VAL A 28 -3.18 -10.47 0.96
CA VAL A 28 -3.27 -9.07 1.39
C VAL A 28 -4.07 -8.95 2.68
N PHE A 29 -5.20 -9.67 2.80
CA PHE A 29 -5.97 -9.73 4.04
C PHE A 29 -5.11 -10.24 5.21
N THR A 30 -4.40 -11.34 5.01
CA THR A 30 -3.55 -11.94 6.06
C THR A 30 -2.40 -11.00 6.45
N TRP A 31 -1.83 -10.29 5.48
CA TRP A 31 -0.81 -9.27 5.73
C TRP A 31 -1.34 -8.10 6.57
N LEU A 32 -2.50 -7.55 6.20
CA LEU A 32 -3.10 -6.38 6.89
C LEU A 32 -3.70 -6.73 8.25
N ASN A 33 -4.20 -7.95 8.41
CA ASN A 33 -4.85 -8.42 9.63
C ASN A 33 -3.86 -9.04 10.63
N HIS A 34 -2.66 -9.43 10.18
CA HIS A 34 -1.62 -10.17 10.92
C HIS A 34 -2.02 -11.56 11.43
N GLU A 35 -3.30 -11.90 11.39
CA GLU A 35 -3.88 -13.17 11.80
C GLU A 35 -4.85 -13.69 10.72
N HIS A 36 -5.24 -14.96 10.83
CA HIS A 36 -6.26 -15.54 9.95
C HIS A 36 -7.70 -15.18 10.37
N VAL A 37 -7.92 -14.90 11.66
CA VAL A 37 -9.23 -14.51 12.20
C VAL A 37 -9.39 -13.00 12.09
N PRO A 38 -10.48 -12.46 11.52
CA PRO A 38 -10.67 -11.02 11.37
C PRO A 38 -10.57 -10.27 12.70
N THR A 39 -9.61 -9.34 12.80
CA THR A 39 -9.41 -8.49 13.98
C THR A 39 -9.77 -7.03 13.70
N LYS A 40 -9.59 -6.17 14.70
CA LYS A 40 -9.74 -4.71 14.52
C LYS A 40 -8.77 -4.14 13.49
N LEU A 41 -7.61 -4.77 13.27
CA LEU A 41 -6.58 -4.32 12.33
C LEU A 41 -7.04 -4.32 10.86
N PHE A 42 -7.99 -5.21 10.52
CA PHE A 42 -8.62 -5.22 9.20
C PHE A 42 -9.98 -4.51 9.21
N THR A 43 -10.82 -4.79 10.19
CA THR A 43 -12.21 -4.28 10.20
C THR A 43 -12.34 -2.78 10.40
N HIS A 44 -11.36 -2.13 11.03
CA HIS A 44 -11.35 -0.68 11.25
C HIS A 44 -10.39 0.06 10.31
N ARG A 45 -9.89 -0.64 9.29
CA ARG A 45 -8.97 -0.08 8.31
C ARG A 45 -9.74 0.65 7.21
N GLU A 46 -9.25 1.84 6.85
CA GLU A 46 -9.76 2.59 5.71
C GLU A 46 -9.17 2.04 4.41
N PHE A 47 -10.04 1.86 3.43
CA PHE A 47 -9.72 1.72 2.03
C PHE A 47 -10.30 2.93 1.29
N ALA A 48 -9.50 3.48 0.38
CA ALA A 48 -9.96 4.50 -0.55
C ALA A 48 -9.90 3.95 -1.98
N PHE A 49 -10.90 4.29 -2.78
CA PHE A 49 -11.03 3.86 -4.16
C PHE A 49 -11.01 5.06 -5.09
N THR A 50 -10.25 4.96 -6.17
CA THR A 50 -10.33 5.88 -7.30
C THR A 50 -11.02 5.13 -8.43
N LEU A 51 -12.15 5.65 -8.89
CA LEU A 51 -12.90 5.08 -10.01
C LEU A 51 -12.50 5.75 -11.32
N GLN A 52 -13.05 5.25 -12.42
CA GLN A 52 -12.96 5.92 -13.71
C GLN A 52 -13.61 7.31 -13.63
N GLY A 53 -12.95 8.32 -14.20
CA GLY A 53 -13.36 9.72 -14.07
C GLY A 53 -12.90 10.40 -12.78
N ASP A 54 -11.83 9.90 -12.16
CA ASP A 54 -11.16 10.48 -10.98
C ASP A 54 -12.07 10.69 -9.76
N VAL A 55 -13.14 9.90 -9.67
CA VAL A 55 -14.02 9.91 -8.50
C VAL A 55 -13.32 9.20 -7.34
N TYR A 56 -13.03 9.95 -6.29
CA TYR A 56 -12.36 9.46 -5.09
C TYR A 56 -13.35 9.13 -3.98
N LEU A 57 -13.45 7.85 -3.63
CA LEU A 57 -14.29 7.32 -2.56
C LEU A 57 -13.42 6.96 -1.35
N ARG A 58 -13.77 7.47 -0.17
CA ARG A 58 -13.03 7.25 1.07
C ARG A 58 -13.85 6.51 2.12
N TYR A 59 -13.19 6.13 3.21
CA TYR A 59 -13.82 5.54 4.39
C TYR A 59 -14.56 4.22 4.11
N HIS A 60 -14.10 3.45 3.13
CA HIS A 60 -14.53 2.05 3.00
C HIS A 60 -13.80 1.18 4.02
N SER A 61 -14.49 0.15 4.53
CA SER A 61 -13.92 -0.81 5.47
C SER A 61 -14.64 -2.15 5.33
N PHE A 62 -13.92 -3.25 5.51
CA PHE A 62 -14.40 -4.61 5.22
C PHE A 62 -14.20 -5.55 6.40
N ASN A 63 -15.06 -6.55 6.54
CA ASN A 63 -14.90 -7.55 7.61
C ASN A 63 -14.03 -8.72 7.16
N THR A 64 -14.15 -9.15 5.91
CA THR A 64 -13.48 -10.33 5.36
C THR A 64 -12.78 -10.02 4.03
N ALA A 65 -11.87 -10.91 3.60
CA ALA A 65 -11.23 -10.82 2.29
C ALA A 65 -12.25 -10.94 1.15
N GLU A 66 -13.28 -11.74 1.36
CA GLU A 66 -14.37 -11.98 0.42
C GLU A 66 -15.24 -10.72 0.24
N ASP A 67 -15.49 -9.97 1.32
CA ASP A 67 -16.22 -8.70 1.25
C ASP A 67 -15.44 -7.65 0.45
N LEU A 68 -14.13 -7.55 0.70
CA LEU A 68 -13.23 -6.69 -0.06
C LEU A 68 -13.24 -7.07 -1.56
N LYS A 69 -13.15 -8.37 -1.87
CA LYS A 69 -13.21 -8.87 -3.25
C LYS A 69 -14.53 -8.52 -3.93
N LYS A 70 -15.68 -8.75 -3.26
CA LYS A 70 -16.99 -8.41 -3.81
C LYS A 70 -17.11 -6.93 -4.13
N GLN A 71 -16.66 -6.06 -3.22
CA GLN A 71 -16.73 -4.62 -3.43
C GLN A 71 -15.82 -4.14 -4.57
N ILE A 72 -14.59 -4.65 -4.64
CA ILE A 72 -13.64 -4.29 -5.72
C ILE A 72 -14.17 -4.76 -7.07
N LEU A 73 -14.75 -5.97 -7.15
CA LEU A 73 -15.35 -6.47 -8.39
C LEU A 73 -16.60 -5.68 -8.82
N ALA A 74 -17.36 -5.15 -7.87
CA ALA A 74 -18.55 -4.35 -8.15
C ALA A 74 -18.21 -2.93 -8.62
N LEU A 75 -17.21 -2.29 -7.99
CA LEU A 75 -16.81 -0.92 -8.30
C LEU A 75 -15.79 -0.83 -9.45
N ASN A 76 -14.99 -1.87 -9.66
CA ASN A 76 -13.88 -1.92 -10.61
C ASN A 76 -12.97 -0.66 -10.56
N PRO A 77 -12.33 -0.37 -9.40
CA PRO A 77 -11.53 0.83 -9.24
C PRO A 77 -10.24 0.78 -10.07
N THR A 78 -9.81 1.93 -10.59
CA THR A 78 -8.54 2.09 -11.31
C THR A 78 -7.36 2.00 -10.35
N ARG A 79 -7.52 2.58 -9.15
CA ARG A 79 -6.55 2.54 -8.05
C ARG A 79 -7.29 2.41 -6.73
N PHE A 80 -6.67 1.72 -5.77
CA PHE A 80 -7.12 1.78 -4.39
C PHE A 80 -5.94 1.98 -3.45
N GLU A 81 -6.21 2.60 -2.31
CA GLU A 81 -5.22 2.98 -1.32
C GLU A 81 -5.58 2.37 0.03
N ILE A 82 -4.56 2.01 0.78
CA ILE A 82 -4.69 1.45 2.12
C ILE A 82 -4.38 2.56 3.12
N GLY A 83 -5.40 2.92 3.88
CA GLY A 83 -5.36 3.95 4.90
C GLY A 83 -5.00 3.41 6.30
N PRO A 84 -5.09 4.26 7.32
CA PRO A 84 -4.87 3.88 8.70
C PRO A 84 -6.02 3.02 9.26
N VAL A 85 -5.73 2.40 10.40
CA VAL A 85 -6.71 1.76 11.29
C VAL A 85 -7.24 2.82 12.25
N TYR A 86 -8.56 2.97 12.30
CA TYR A 86 -9.25 3.93 13.14
C TYR A 86 -9.76 3.31 14.45
N SER A 87 -10.13 4.17 15.41
CA SER A 87 -10.81 3.78 16.65
C SER A 87 -12.20 3.16 16.42
N GLY A 88 -12.90 3.58 15.36
CA GLY A 88 -14.20 3.08 14.93
C GLY A 88 -14.19 2.64 13.46
N ARG A 89 -15.23 1.94 13.00
CA ARG A 89 -15.31 1.46 11.61
C ARG A 89 -15.47 2.65 10.65
N PRO A 90 -14.58 2.82 9.65
CA PRO A 90 -14.67 3.91 8.68
C PRO A 90 -16.02 4.02 7.96
N ARG A 91 -16.65 2.89 7.62
CA ARG A 91 -17.98 2.88 6.97
C ARG A 91 -19.08 3.57 7.81
N ASP A 92 -18.92 3.53 9.13
CA ASP A 92 -19.87 4.06 10.11
C ASP A 92 -19.47 5.49 10.54
N LYS A 93 -18.53 6.14 9.83
CA LYS A 93 -18.05 7.51 10.15
C LYS A 93 -19.19 8.52 10.32
N LYS A 94 -20.29 8.37 9.58
CA LYS A 94 -21.44 9.30 9.66
C LYS A 94 -22.22 9.20 10.98
N SER A 95 -22.18 8.05 11.66
CA SER A 95 -22.88 7.84 12.94
C SER A 95 -21.99 8.08 14.16
N ILE A 96 -20.66 8.14 13.97
CA ILE A 96 -19.68 8.35 15.03
C ILE A 96 -19.39 9.84 15.16
N SER A 97 -19.33 10.35 16.39
CA SER A 97 -18.95 11.74 16.63
C SER A 97 -17.52 12.00 16.11
N SER A 98 -17.31 13.17 15.49
CA SER A 98 -16.01 13.49 14.88
C SER A 98 -14.86 13.52 15.90
N SER A 99 -15.15 13.74 17.19
CA SER A 99 -14.16 13.69 18.28
C SER A 99 -13.74 12.27 18.67
N ALA A 100 -14.59 11.26 18.42
CA ALA A 100 -14.30 9.87 18.75
C ALA A 100 -13.62 9.09 17.61
N PHE A 101 -13.64 9.61 16.39
CA PHE A 101 -13.08 8.96 15.20
C PHE A 101 -11.63 9.42 14.96
N THR A 102 -10.67 8.67 15.48
CA THR A 102 -9.24 9.02 15.41
C THR A 102 -8.42 7.89 14.78
N PRO A 103 -7.39 8.21 13.96
CA PRO A 103 -6.48 7.21 13.43
C PRO A 103 -5.57 6.70 14.57
N GLN A 104 -5.45 5.39 14.71
CA GLN A 104 -4.70 4.74 15.79
C GLN A 104 -3.38 4.14 15.30
N LYS A 105 -3.42 3.41 14.18
CA LYS A 105 -2.26 2.69 13.66
C LYS A 105 -2.19 2.82 12.14
N ARG A 106 -0.97 2.86 11.62
CA ARG A 106 -0.69 2.76 10.18
C ARG A 106 0.70 2.18 10.02
N GLU A 107 0.88 1.38 8.99
CA GLU A 107 2.20 1.02 8.52
C GLU A 107 2.95 2.32 8.20
N LEU A 108 4.17 2.48 8.73
CA LEU A 108 5.05 3.51 8.19
C LEU A 108 5.36 3.10 6.75
N VAL A 109 5.24 4.06 5.84
CA VAL A 109 5.45 3.89 4.40
C VAL A 109 6.45 4.96 4.00
N VAL A 110 7.51 4.57 3.30
CA VAL A 110 8.49 5.49 2.74
C VAL A 110 8.35 5.41 1.23
N ASP A 111 8.02 6.54 0.61
CA ASP A 111 8.08 6.67 -0.84
C ASP A 111 9.45 7.22 -1.21
N ILE A 112 10.18 6.48 -2.05
CA ILE A 112 11.51 6.87 -2.51
C ILE A 112 11.38 7.07 -4.00
N ASP A 113 11.12 8.31 -4.40
CA ASP A 113 11.12 8.64 -5.81
C ASP A 113 12.57 8.79 -6.29
N MET A 114 12.77 8.31 -7.49
CA MET A 114 14.01 8.35 -8.21
C MET A 114 14.25 9.79 -8.73
N THR A 115 13.21 10.56 -9.04
CA THR A 115 13.29 11.96 -9.47
C THR A 115 13.96 12.87 -8.42
N ASP A 116 13.79 12.57 -7.13
CA ASP A 116 14.45 13.29 -6.03
C ASP A 116 15.98 13.25 -6.11
N TYR A 117 16.54 12.28 -6.85
CA TYR A 117 17.98 12.10 -7.00
C TYR A 117 18.54 12.71 -8.31
N ASP A 118 17.73 13.41 -9.10
CA ASP A 118 18.16 13.97 -10.41
C ASP A 118 19.41 14.85 -10.31
N GLY A 119 19.54 15.65 -9.25
CA GLY A 119 20.72 16.49 -9.02
C GLY A 119 22.02 15.74 -8.79
N VAL A 120 21.98 14.48 -8.34
CA VAL A 120 23.17 13.64 -8.07
C VAL A 120 23.36 12.52 -9.11
N ARG A 121 22.39 12.30 -9.99
CA ARG A 121 22.44 11.28 -11.05
C ARG A 121 23.51 11.54 -12.11
N THR A 122 23.86 12.80 -12.37
CA THR A 122 24.91 13.18 -13.33
C THR A 122 26.30 12.66 -12.95
N VAL A 123 26.57 12.45 -11.66
CA VAL A 123 27.82 11.84 -11.18
C VAL A 123 27.84 10.32 -11.40
N LEU A 124 26.68 9.67 -11.32
CA LEU A 124 26.53 8.22 -11.53
C LEU A 124 26.50 7.84 -13.02
N LEU A 125 26.13 8.74 -13.93
CA LEU A 125 26.19 8.47 -15.37
C LEU A 125 27.63 8.38 -15.91
N ARG A 126 28.61 9.00 -15.22
CA ARG A 126 30.05 8.89 -15.56
C ARG A 126 30.72 7.63 -15.00
N ARG A 127 30.07 6.90 -14.10
CA ARG A 127 30.59 5.65 -13.55
C ARG A 127 29.49 4.60 -13.58
N ARG A 128 29.47 3.78 -14.64
CA ARG A 128 28.66 2.57 -14.80
C ARG A 128 28.62 1.72 -13.51
N HIS A 129 27.75 2.01 -12.56
CA HIS A 129 27.54 1.19 -11.36
C HIS A 129 26.23 1.60 -10.66
N MET A 130 25.09 1.55 -11.36
CA MET A 130 23.78 1.70 -10.68
C MET A 130 23.36 0.44 -9.91
N LEU A 131 24.07 -0.70 -10.12
CA LEU A 131 23.84 -1.94 -9.38
C LEU A 131 24.50 -1.97 -7.99
N SER A 132 25.30 -0.97 -7.58
CA SER A 132 26.00 -1.00 -6.28
C SER A 132 25.30 -0.25 -5.15
N LEU A 133 24.36 0.66 -5.46
CA LEU A 133 23.68 1.46 -4.42
C LEU A 133 22.65 0.65 -3.62
N LEU A 134 22.06 -0.41 -4.19
CA LEU A 134 21.24 -1.36 -3.43
C LEU A 134 22.09 -2.21 -2.47
N GLY A 135 23.39 -2.35 -2.74
CA GLY A 135 24.34 -3.08 -1.89
C GLY A 135 24.94 -2.26 -0.75
N LEU A 136 25.00 -0.93 -0.86
CA LEU A 136 25.71 -0.08 0.11
C LEU A 136 24.90 0.29 1.36
N TYR A 137 23.57 0.22 1.32
CA TYR A 137 22.74 0.45 2.51
C TYR A 137 22.89 -0.68 3.55
N ARG A 138 23.51 -1.80 3.17
CA ARG A 138 23.85 -2.92 4.08
C ARG A 138 25.15 -2.70 4.86
N SER A 139 25.94 -1.65 4.57
CA SER A 139 27.30 -1.51 5.10
C SER A 139 27.52 -0.35 6.09
N ARG A 140 26.54 0.51 6.35
CA ARG A 140 26.69 1.58 7.37
C ARG A 140 25.95 1.17 8.63
N GLY A 141 26.70 0.62 9.59
CA GLY A 141 26.23 0.19 10.90
C GLY A 141 25.67 1.32 11.77
N GLN A 142 24.48 1.81 11.41
CA GLN A 142 23.55 2.36 12.40
C GLN A 142 22.59 1.23 12.77
N SER A 143 22.86 0.60 13.90
CA SER A 143 22.01 -0.43 14.47
C SER A 143 20.69 0.18 14.94
N PHE A 144 19.75 0.38 14.02
CA PHE A 144 18.34 0.38 14.38
C PHE A 144 17.91 -1.09 14.50
N THR A 145 17.99 -1.64 15.70
CA THR A 145 17.44 -2.97 16.00
C THR A 145 15.92 -2.90 15.93
N PHE A 146 15.36 -2.98 14.73
CA PHE A 146 13.95 -3.28 14.48
C PHE A 146 13.85 -4.71 13.95
N LEU A 147 13.97 -5.69 14.85
CA LEU A 147 13.51 -7.05 14.59
C LEU A 147 12.18 -7.27 15.30
N PRO A 148 11.21 -7.99 14.69
CA PRO A 148 11.41 -8.99 13.65
C PRO A 148 10.59 -8.70 12.37
N CYS A 149 10.95 -7.68 11.59
CA CYS A 149 10.13 -7.27 10.43
C CYS A 149 11.00 -7.19 9.18
N ARG A 150 10.87 -8.17 8.27
CA ARG A 150 11.47 -8.08 6.94
C ARG A 150 10.73 -6.99 6.15
N PRO A 151 11.44 -5.98 5.58
CA PRO A 151 10.80 -4.98 4.73
C PRO A 151 10.21 -5.64 3.48
N ILE A 152 8.99 -5.23 3.10
CA ILE A 152 8.33 -5.64 1.85
C ILE A 152 8.47 -4.50 0.86
N TRP A 153 9.25 -4.75 -0.18
CA TRP A 153 9.50 -3.84 -1.28
C TRP A 153 8.47 -4.05 -2.39
N LEU A 154 7.59 -3.07 -2.63
CA LEU A 154 6.69 -3.08 -3.78
C LEU A 154 7.20 -2.10 -4.83
N PRO A 155 7.39 -2.51 -6.09
CA PRO A 155 7.70 -1.60 -7.17
C PRO A 155 6.48 -0.73 -7.49
N SER A 156 6.65 0.59 -7.42
CA SER A 156 5.70 1.54 -7.97
C SER A 156 5.90 1.67 -9.49
N SER A 157 4.80 1.76 -10.24
CA SER A 157 4.81 2.06 -11.69
C SER A 157 5.47 3.42 -11.98
N SER A 158 5.48 4.30 -10.98
CA SER A 158 6.31 5.51 -10.91
C SER A 158 7.34 5.27 -9.82
N VAL A 159 8.43 4.63 -10.22
CA VAL A 159 9.71 4.39 -9.52
C VAL A 159 9.68 4.69 -8.00
N GLY A 160 9.35 3.67 -7.21
CA GLY A 160 9.27 3.78 -5.75
C GLY A 160 9.17 2.41 -5.10
N LEU A 161 9.62 2.32 -3.85
CA LEU A 161 9.87 1.09 -3.11
C LEU A 161 9.13 1.15 -1.76
N PHE A 162 8.06 0.38 -1.62
CA PHE A 162 7.23 0.36 -0.40
C PHE A 162 7.99 -0.20 0.82
N TRP A 163 7.62 0.24 2.04
CA TRP A 163 8.10 -0.30 3.32
C TRP A 163 6.87 -0.48 4.23
N SER A 164 6.82 -1.57 5.01
CA SER A 164 5.73 -1.83 5.98
C SER A 164 6.31 -2.48 7.22
N LYS A 165 6.07 -1.86 8.39
CA LYS A 165 6.47 -2.37 9.70
C LYS A 165 5.42 -3.35 10.23
N ARG A 166 5.85 -4.54 10.63
CA ARG A 166 5.07 -5.45 11.49
C ARG A 166 5.09 -4.86 12.90
N ASP A 167 3.97 -4.40 13.42
CA ASP A 167 3.90 -4.06 14.84
C ASP A 167 3.79 -5.36 15.65
N SER A 168 4.80 -5.61 16.49
CA SER A 168 4.73 -6.65 17.52
C SER A 168 3.87 -6.13 18.66
N LEU A 169 2.88 -6.94 19.06
CA LEU A 169 2.19 -6.81 20.34
C LEU A 169 3.25 -6.74 21.45
N VAL A 170 3.32 -5.60 22.13
CA VAL A 170 4.01 -5.50 23.42
C VAL A 170 3.01 -6.00 24.45
N ASP A 171 3.18 -7.25 24.87
CA ASP A 171 2.58 -7.73 26.12
C ASP A 171 3.07 -6.84 27.27
N LYS A 172 2.11 -6.24 27.97
CA LYS A 172 2.24 -5.76 29.35
C LYS A 172 0.93 -6.04 30.07
#